data_AF-A0A1V5FXV7-F1
#
_entry.id   AF-A0A1V5FXV7-F1
#
_cell.length_a   1.000
_cell.length_b   1.000
_cell.length_c   1.000
_cell.angle_alpha   90.00
_cell.angle_beta   90.00
_cell.angle_gamma   90.00
#
_symmetry.space_group_name_H-M   'P 1'
#
loop_
_entity.id
_entity.type
_entity.pdbx_description
1 polymer ?
#
loop_
_entity_poly.entity_id
_entity_poly.type
_entity_poly.pdbx_seq_one_letter_code
_entity_poly.pdbx_strand_id
1 'polypeptide(L)'
;MRRLKLSAIPIFQGFAAWLGLLSASAPYAEPGQFDQFALPAIPDAEAIVDLHGGDLDGDGFGDLFVTAGFVTVGNEGQQVAVRDWILWGGANGPSLGTVPLDSGSPQVGVAAEFADFDRDGDLDIVVAGGALYLGGGVMQDQPSVLYANLGNRQFSNAIPLGSINRSAGIAVLDWSNDGASDVVLSHADGTLSIFQNMSSTPGSFSFEHVQTLSVGGLDAQHARVSAIRLDADNRLDLVVLRSQSLPFFPLAGVAYYRNTGSSPAFTLAHNYALPLGTPNDLAVGDFDGNGLDDVALAASMPISAVNPPPDELRQSASRLLLSFAGVVPLIVESPARFPPLQDQRVEVADFNDDQAPDLLMIHNPCPPYQWLQSSCPEPDYAAMTVWLQTDGSFQTNRQFLGSTLGANAISEITDLTGDGLVDMVVIGPARSADATAAEHLRASRGAIQSATAFPNNPPLRGWEQCLAQWFFMLRDSATRSEASADDSLRYPIDLGAYSRVRDQLMPASNSGARLHARYNAFSSEIIDLAMAHPALALAAGSTLSQWSQPVRALLNGDGQAYTVNQDMIDAVNSSLLLMSQHGSIALQEVIADERSRLPPLQSLVGLDMDAFLAITLPDSQLFADGFED
;
A
#
# COMPACT_ATOMS: atom_id res chain seq x y z
N MET A 1 40.84 10.22 -20.83
CA MET A 1 40.66 11.47 -21.62
C MET A 1 39.39 11.28 -22.42
N ARG A 2 38.30 12.04 -22.33
CA ARG A 2 37.95 13.24 -21.57
C ARG A 2 36.81 12.88 -20.61
N ARG A 3 37.02 13.23 -19.34
CA ARG A 3 35.96 13.48 -18.35
C ARG A 3 35.01 14.52 -18.94
N LEU A 4 33.73 14.21 -19.06
CA LEU A 4 32.67 15.22 -19.14
C LEU A 4 31.95 15.18 -17.80
N LYS A 5 32.35 16.11 -16.93
CA LYS A 5 31.56 16.54 -15.79
C LYS A 5 30.27 17.12 -16.37
N LEU A 6 29.12 16.51 -16.08
CA LEU A 6 27.81 17.13 -16.29
C LEU A 6 27.21 17.43 -14.91
N SER A 7 27.90 18.34 -14.23
CA SER A 7 27.31 19.19 -13.22
C SER A 7 26.25 20.09 -13.85
N ALA A 8 25.17 20.29 -13.10
CA ALA A 8 24.22 21.41 -13.16
C ALA A 8 22.95 21.18 -14.00
N ILE A 9 21.87 20.78 -13.33
CA ILE A 9 20.58 20.67 -14.00
C ILE A 9 19.47 21.25 -13.17
N PRO A 10 18.81 22.35 -13.49
CA PRO A 10 17.77 22.85 -12.64
C PRO A 10 16.50 23.29 -13.35
N ILE A 11 15.48 23.53 -12.53
CA ILE A 11 14.42 24.53 -12.73
C ILE A 11 13.05 24.00 -13.24
N PHE A 12 11.98 24.54 -12.65
CA PHE A 12 10.67 24.77 -13.25
C PHE A 12 10.19 26.16 -12.75
N GLN A 13 10.46 27.27 -13.46
CA GLN A 13 10.40 28.63 -12.86
C GLN A 13 9.50 29.74 -13.45
N GLY A 14 8.56 29.41 -14.34
CA GLY A 14 7.50 30.37 -14.73
C GLY A 14 6.26 29.64 -15.22
N PHE A 15 6.50 28.55 -15.94
CA PHE A 15 5.50 27.57 -16.35
C PHE A 15 4.93 26.77 -15.16
N ALA A 16 5.76 26.54 -14.14
CA ALA A 16 5.43 25.80 -12.94
C ALA A 16 4.51 26.57 -11.98
N ALA A 17 4.71 27.88 -11.80
CA ALA A 17 3.74 28.68 -11.05
C ALA A 17 2.37 28.60 -11.70
N TRP A 18 2.31 28.47 -13.02
CA TRP A 18 1.07 28.50 -13.77
C TRP A 18 0.37 27.14 -13.89
N LEU A 19 1.13 26.05 -14.06
CA LEU A 19 0.63 24.69 -13.89
C LEU A 19 0.31 24.35 -12.43
N GLY A 20 1.03 24.94 -11.48
CA GLY A 20 0.68 24.94 -10.07
C GLY A 20 -0.64 25.67 -9.87
N LEU A 21 -0.75 26.94 -10.28
CA LEU A 21 -1.96 27.75 -10.14
C LEU A 21 -3.20 27.17 -10.83
N LEU A 22 -3.01 26.37 -11.89
CA LEU A 22 -4.05 25.59 -12.56
C LEU A 22 -4.22 24.18 -12.00
N SER A 23 -3.21 23.64 -11.33
CA SER A 23 -3.38 22.59 -10.34
C SER A 23 -4.03 23.23 -9.12
N ALA A 24 -5.32 23.56 -9.25
CA ALA A 24 -6.23 23.05 -8.25
C ALA A 24 -5.76 21.62 -7.96
N SER A 25 -5.36 21.39 -6.71
CA SER A 25 -5.46 20.07 -6.09
C SER A 25 -6.37 19.19 -6.93
N ALA A 26 -5.78 18.18 -7.53
CA ALA A 26 -6.58 17.19 -8.20
C ALA A 26 -6.19 15.87 -7.57
N PRO A 27 -7.14 14.94 -7.41
CA PRO A 27 -8.59 15.11 -7.29
C PRO A 27 -9.05 14.48 -5.97
N TYR A 28 -9.90 15.11 -5.16
CA TYR A 28 -10.40 14.49 -3.93
C TYR A 28 -9.29 14.10 -2.92
N ALA A 29 -9.13 14.83 -1.82
CA ALA A 29 -8.98 14.06 -0.59
C ALA A 29 -10.42 13.68 -0.22
N GLU A 30 -10.98 12.65 -0.86
CA GLU A 30 -11.81 11.75 -0.06
C GLU A 30 -10.78 10.94 0.75
N PRO A 31 -11.11 10.40 1.91
CA PRO A 31 -10.24 9.39 2.50
C PRO A 31 -9.88 8.35 1.41
N GLY A 32 -8.67 7.82 1.45
CA GLY A 32 -8.12 6.91 0.45
C GLY A 32 -7.05 7.54 -0.45
N GLN A 33 -6.59 8.76 -0.09
CA GLN A 33 -5.37 9.35 -0.63
C GLN A 33 -4.20 9.18 0.37
N PHE A 34 -3.18 8.46 -0.08
CA PHE A 34 -2.02 8.11 0.72
C PHE A 34 -0.81 8.99 0.37
N ASP A 35 -0.22 9.64 1.38
CA ASP A 35 1.00 10.43 1.24
C ASP A 35 2.17 9.73 1.90
N GLN A 36 3.31 9.65 1.22
CA GLN A 36 4.47 8.95 1.76
C GLN A 36 5.14 9.74 2.91
N PHE A 37 5.40 9.07 4.03
CA PHE A 37 6.19 9.55 5.15
C PHE A 37 7.22 8.49 5.61
N ALA A 38 8.38 8.95 6.10
CA ALA A 38 9.47 8.07 6.51
C ALA A 38 9.31 7.63 7.98
N LEU A 39 9.33 6.32 8.21
CA LEU A 39 9.36 5.78 9.57
C LEU A 39 10.69 6.06 10.28
N PRO A 40 10.70 6.14 11.63
CA PRO A 40 11.95 6.16 12.38
C PRO A 40 12.78 4.92 12.07
N ALA A 41 14.11 5.05 12.12
CA ALA A 41 15.00 3.92 11.86
C ALA A 41 14.77 2.79 12.87
N ILE A 42 14.37 1.62 12.36
CA ILE A 42 14.19 0.40 13.15
C ILE A 42 15.53 -0.36 13.13
N PRO A 43 16.14 -0.65 14.28
CA PRO A 43 17.39 -1.41 14.30
C PRO A 43 17.15 -2.87 13.89
N ASP A 44 18.15 -3.48 13.28
CA ASP A 44 18.08 -4.84 12.72
C ASP A 44 16.92 -5.00 11.71
N ALA A 45 16.62 -3.94 10.94
CA ALA A 45 15.52 -3.92 9.97
C ALA A 45 15.57 -5.07 8.97
N GLU A 46 16.75 -5.60 8.65
CA GLU A 46 16.95 -6.78 7.80
C GLU A 46 16.32 -8.07 8.35
N ALA A 47 16.04 -8.11 9.65
CA ALA A 47 15.50 -9.25 10.36
C ALA A 47 13.98 -9.14 10.61
N ILE A 48 13.33 -8.05 10.22
CA ILE A 48 11.87 -7.88 10.34
C ILE A 48 11.16 -8.98 9.53
N VAL A 49 10.14 -9.59 10.14
CA VAL A 49 9.37 -10.70 9.57
C VAL A 49 7.91 -10.32 9.35
N ASP A 50 7.28 -9.66 10.32
CA ASP A 50 5.87 -9.27 10.26
C ASP A 50 5.65 -8.01 11.11
N LEU A 51 4.48 -7.40 10.91
CA LEU A 51 3.99 -6.23 11.64
C LEU A 51 2.62 -6.57 12.22
N HIS A 52 2.23 -5.86 13.28
CA HIS A 52 0.85 -5.85 13.76
C HIS A 52 0.51 -4.48 14.34
N GLY A 53 -0.69 -3.97 14.02
CA GLY A 53 -1.12 -2.61 14.34
C GLY A 53 -2.22 -2.56 15.41
N GLY A 54 -2.16 -1.56 16.30
CA GLY A 54 -3.22 -1.31 17.30
C GLY A 54 -2.75 -0.40 18.44
N ASP A 55 -3.69 0.22 19.17
CA ASP A 55 -3.41 1.18 20.23
C ASP A 55 -2.98 0.46 21.54
N LEU A 56 -1.68 0.24 21.70
CA LEU A 56 -1.10 -0.53 22.80
C LEU A 56 -0.92 0.30 24.08
N ASP A 57 -0.92 1.62 24.00
CA ASP A 57 -0.78 2.47 25.20
C ASP A 57 -2.05 3.27 25.56
N GLY A 58 -3.13 3.09 24.79
CA GLY A 58 -4.44 3.66 25.04
C GLY A 58 -4.50 5.17 24.80
N ASP A 59 -3.58 5.73 24.01
CA ASP A 59 -3.50 7.16 23.75
C ASP A 59 -4.35 7.63 22.56
N GLY A 60 -5.01 6.68 21.88
CA GLY A 60 -5.88 6.91 20.74
C GLY A 60 -5.15 6.98 19.40
N PHE A 61 -3.84 6.71 19.38
CA PHE A 61 -3.06 6.51 18.17
C PHE A 61 -2.74 5.02 18.03
N GLY A 62 -2.85 4.49 16.83
CA GLY A 62 -2.37 3.15 16.51
C GLY A 62 -0.85 3.06 16.70
N ASP A 63 -0.40 1.96 17.29
CA ASP A 63 1.00 1.59 17.42
C ASP A 63 1.33 0.42 16.49
N LEU A 64 2.63 0.14 16.31
CA LEU A 64 3.12 -1.01 15.57
C LEU A 64 3.98 -1.89 16.45
N PHE A 65 3.63 -3.16 16.57
CA PHE A 65 4.55 -4.19 17.00
C PHE A 65 5.30 -4.76 15.79
N VAL A 66 6.62 -4.73 15.85
CA VAL A 66 7.50 -5.18 14.78
C VAL A 66 8.15 -6.47 15.22
N THR A 67 7.72 -7.56 14.59
CA THR A 67 8.25 -8.89 14.87
C THR A 67 9.56 -9.08 14.13
N ALA A 68 10.62 -9.40 14.85
CA ALA A 68 11.94 -9.65 14.30
C ALA A 68 12.31 -11.14 14.44
N GLY A 69 12.94 -11.68 13.41
CA GLY A 69 13.27 -13.09 13.33
C GLY A 69 14.65 -13.37 13.92
N PHE A 70 15.67 -13.27 13.06
CA PHE A 70 17.03 -13.62 13.42
C PHE A 70 18.04 -12.91 12.52
N VAL A 71 19.28 -12.83 12.99
CA VAL A 71 20.45 -12.52 12.17
C VAL A 71 21.32 -13.76 12.01
N THR A 72 21.99 -13.85 10.87
CA THR A 72 22.90 -14.97 10.57
C THR A 72 24.30 -14.66 11.08
N VAL A 73 24.89 -15.59 11.83
CA VAL A 73 26.21 -15.51 12.45
C VAL A 73 27.06 -16.74 12.15
N GLY A 74 28.38 -16.57 12.23
CA GLY A 74 29.34 -17.65 12.04
C GLY A 74 29.43 -18.15 10.59
N ASN A 75 30.34 -19.09 10.36
CA ASN A 75 30.66 -19.57 9.01
C ASN A 75 29.71 -20.67 8.50
N GLU A 76 28.92 -21.27 9.41
CA GLU A 76 27.94 -22.31 9.06
C GLU A 76 26.53 -21.73 8.85
N GLY A 77 26.37 -20.41 8.92
CA GLY A 77 25.08 -19.75 8.77
C GLY A 77 24.15 -19.94 9.98
N GLN A 78 24.73 -20.07 11.19
CA GLN A 78 23.96 -20.18 12.43
C GLN A 78 23.11 -18.93 12.63
N GLN A 79 22.00 -19.05 13.36
CA GLN A 79 21.06 -17.96 13.55
C GLN A 79 20.96 -17.60 15.02
N VAL A 80 20.88 -16.30 15.30
CA VAL A 80 20.64 -15.77 16.64
C VAL A 80 19.41 -14.88 16.56
N ALA A 81 18.48 -15.10 17.47
CA ALA A 81 17.28 -14.29 17.58
C ALA A 81 17.65 -12.83 17.87
N VAL A 82 16.88 -11.92 17.27
CA VAL A 82 16.94 -10.49 17.56
C VAL A 82 15.66 -10.10 18.28
N ARG A 83 15.72 -9.01 19.05
CA ARG A 83 14.55 -8.54 19.79
C ARG A 83 13.50 -7.94 18.86
N ASP A 84 12.24 -8.04 19.28
CA ASP A 84 11.12 -7.32 18.69
C ASP A 84 11.16 -5.83 19.06
N TRP A 85 10.41 -5.01 18.33
CA TRP A 85 10.32 -3.57 18.53
C TRP A 85 8.88 -3.09 18.60
N ILE A 86 8.65 -1.95 19.23
CA ILE A 86 7.38 -1.22 19.15
C ILE A 86 7.66 0.16 18.57
N LEU A 87 6.85 0.62 17.62
CA LEU A 87 6.79 2.02 17.22
C LEU A 87 5.50 2.60 17.77
N TRP A 88 5.61 3.66 18.55
CA TRP A 88 4.47 4.36 19.11
C TRP A 88 3.91 5.35 18.10
N GLY A 89 2.61 5.32 17.84
CA GLY A 89 1.88 6.34 17.10
C GLY A 89 1.95 7.71 17.77
N GLY A 90 1.44 8.73 17.09
CA GLY A 90 1.32 10.04 17.71
C GLY A 90 1.20 11.21 16.76
N ALA A 91 0.66 12.32 17.27
CA ALA A 91 0.41 13.55 16.50
C ALA A 91 1.65 14.21 15.86
N ASN A 92 2.86 13.84 16.28
CA ASN A 92 4.11 14.32 15.68
C ASN A 92 4.76 13.28 14.74
N GLY A 93 4.02 12.24 14.39
CA GLY A 93 4.48 11.06 13.68
C GLY A 93 4.98 9.95 14.62
N PRO A 94 5.10 8.73 14.11
CA PRO A 94 5.50 7.57 14.88
C PRO A 94 6.93 7.67 15.40
N SER A 95 7.17 7.09 16.57
CA SER A 95 8.47 7.14 17.26
C SER A 95 8.89 5.75 17.75
N LEU A 96 10.18 5.44 17.64
CA LEU A 96 10.69 4.15 18.08
C LEU A 96 10.60 4.01 19.61
N GLY A 97 9.91 2.98 20.07
CA GLY A 97 9.83 2.57 21.45
C GLY A 97 11.16 2.08 21.99
N THR A 98 11.44 2.41 23.25
CA THR A 98 12.63 1.92 23.98
C THR A 98 12.30 0.73 24.89
N VAL A 99 11.12 0.16 24.73
CA VAL A 99 10.60 -0.91 25.57
C VAL A 99 11.49 -2.15 25.42
N PRO A 100 12.06 -2.67 26.52
CA PRO A 100 12.90 -3.86 26.47
C PRO A 100 12.04 -5.12 26.47
N LEU A 101 11.41 -5.44 25.33
CA LEU A 101 10.81 -6.76 25.12
C LEU A 101 11.92 -7.80 25.01
N ASP A 102 11.87 -8.84 25.85
CA ASP A 102 12.79 -9.99 25.83
C ASP A 102 14.29 -9.64 25.69
N SER A 103 14.69 -8.47 26.21
CA SER A 103 16.04 -7.92 26.01
C SER A 103 17.16 -8.82 26.55
N GLY A 104 16.84 -9.71 27.50
CA GLY A 104 17.75 -10.70 28.05
C GLY A 104 17.73 -12.07 27.36
N SER A 105 16.70 -12.39 26.58
CA SER A 105 16.54 -13.66 25.88
C SER A 105 15.60 -13.54 24.67
N PRO A 106 16.04 -12.87 23.58
CA PRO A 106 15.22 -12.66 22.39
C PRO A 106 14.64 -13.96 21.85
N GLN A 107 13.38 -13.94 21.47
CA GLN A 107 12.69 -15.03 20.79
C GLN A 107 12.64 -14.77 19.28
N VAL A 108 12.40 -15.82 18.49
CA VAL A 108 12.10 -15.65 17.06
C VAL A 108 10.59 -15.63 16.92
N GLY A 109 10.04 -14.48 16.56
CA GLY A 109 8.64 -14.36 16.16
C GLY A 109 8.46 -14.53 14.64
N VAL A 110 7.26 -14.92 14.23
CA VAL A 110 6.86 -14.95 12.81
C VAL A 110 5.55 -14.23 12.50
N ALA A 111 4.74 -13.96 13.51
CA ALA A 111 3.49 -13.21 13.43
C ALA A 111 3.14 -12.73 14.85
N ALA A 112 2.33 -11.69 14.97
CA ALA A 112 1.81 -11.18 16.23
C ALA A 112 0.35 -10.76 16.09
N GLU A 113 -0.40 -10.78 17.20
CA GLU A 113 -1.79 -10.30 17.29
C GLU A 113 -2.00 -9.63 18.65
N PHE A 114 -2.93 -8.68 18.74
CA PHE A 114 -3.29 -8.01 19.99
C PHE A 114 -4.69 -8.39 20.48
N ALA A 115 -4.82 -8.60 21.79
CA ALA A 115 -6.10 -8.69 22.47
C ALA A 115 -5.93 -8.53 23.97
N ASP A 116 -6.99 -8.15 24.68
CA ASP A 116 -7.05 -8.21 26.15
C ASP A 116 -7.21 -9.68 26.60
N PHE A 117 -6.08 -10.40 26.69
CA PHE A 117 -6.06 -11.83 26.98
C PHE A 117 -6.23 -12.12 28.46
N ASP A 118 -5.79 -11.21 29.33
CA ASP A 118 -5.90 -11.37 30.77
C ASP A 118 -7.12 -10.67 31.41
N ARG A 119 -7.89 -9.92 30.61
CA ARG A 119 -9.15 -9.25 30.96
C ARG A 119 -8.96 -8.09 31.95
N ASP A 120 -7.85 -7.36 31.85
CA ASP A 120 -7.60 -6.16 32.65
C ASP A 120 -7.93 -4.84 31.93
N GLY A 121 -8.23 -4.92 30.63
CA GLY A 121 -8.66 -3.81 29.79
C GLY A 121 -7.56 -3.19 28.93
N ASP A 122 -6.31 -3.64 29.08
CA ASP A 122 -5.20 -3.24 28.23
C ASP A 122 -4.97 -4.31 27.13
N LEU A 123 -4.51 -3.90 25.94
CA LEU A 123 -4.19 -4.86 24.88
C LEU A 123 -2.85 -5.56 25.19
N ASP A 124 -2.90 -6.89 25.31
CA ASP A 124 -1.74 -7.77 25.39
C ASP A 124 -1.29 -8.22 24.00
N ILE A 125 -0.09 -8.80 23.90
CA ILE A 125 0.51 -9.23 22.64
C ILE A 125 0.72 -10.74 22.67
N VAL A 126 0.24 -11.47 21.65
CA VAL A 126 0.65 -12.85 21.40
C VAL A 126 1.59 -12.91 20.20
N VAL A 127 2.67 -13.68 20.29
CA VAL A 127 3.67 -13.85 19.23
C VAL A 127 3.84 -15.33 18.90
N ALA A 128 3.74 -15.66 17.62
CA ALA A 128 3.93 -17.01 17.09
C ALA A 128 5.42 -17.34 17.05
N GLY A 129 5.79 -18.46 17.68
CA GLY A 129 7.18 -18.91 17.73
C GLY A 129 7.67 -19.48 16.40
N GLY A 130 8.78 -18.93 15.91
CA GLY A 130 9.50 -19.39 14.73
C GLY A 130 10.47 -20.54 15.03
N ALA A 131 11.61 -20.53 14.33
CA ALA A 131 12.68 -21.49 14.58
C ALA A 131 14.06 -20.88 14.25
N LEU A 132 15.08 -21.33 14.98
CA LEU A 132 16.48 -20.96 14.77
C LEU A 132 17.27 -22.14 14.19
N TYR A 133 18.10 -21.85 13.20
CA TYR A 133 19.14 -22.79 12.77
C TYR A 133 20.40 -22.64 13.63
N LEU A 134 20.74 -23.67 14.41
CA LEU A 134 21.88 -23.63 15.33
C LEU A 134 23.20 -24.10 14.72
N GLY A 135 23.22 -24.44 13.42
CA GLY A 135 24.37 -25.07 12.76
C GLY A 135 24.30 -26.60 12.77
N GLY A 136 25.16 -27.25 11.97
CA GLY A 136 25.24 -28.71 11.91
C GLY A 136 23.92 -29.45 11.57
N GLY A 137 22.96 -28.82 10.89
CA GLY A 137 21.65 -29.41 10.58
C GLY A 137 20.62 -29.34 11.71
N VAL A 138 20.91 -28.63 12.80
CA VAL A 138 20.02 -28.53 13.97
C VAL A 138 19.09 -27.32 13.84
N MET A 139 17.78 -27.58 13.91
CA MET A 139 16.74 -26.55 14.07
C MET A 139 16.24 -26.57 15.51
N GLN A 140 16.01 -25.39 16.08
CA GLN A 140 15.38 -25.19 17.37
C GLN A 140 14.10 -24.37 17.19
N ASP A 141 12.96 -25.04 17.33
CA ASP A 141 11.66 -24.37 17.35
C ASP A 141 11.56 -23.50 18.62
N GLN A 142 11.03 -22.29 18.45
CA GLN A 142 10.75 -21.37 19.54
C GLN A 142 9.28 -21.52 19.95
N PRO A 143 8.95 -21.44 21.24
CA PRO A 143 7.57 -21.46 21.68
C PRO A 143 6.84 -20.18 21.25
N SER A 144 5.52 -20.26 21.05
CA SER A 144 4.68 -19.07 21.00
C SER A 144 4.51 -18.51 22.40
N VAL A 145 4.52 -17.18 22.53
CA VAL A 145 4.56 -16.49 23.81
C VAL A 145 3.52 -15.37 23.85
N LEU A 146 3.12 -14.98 25.06
CA LEU A 146 2.37 -13.76 25.32
C LEU A 146 3.27 -12.75 26.04
N TYR A 147 2.99 -11.46 25.82
CA TYR A 147 3.50 -10.36 26.61
C TYR A 147 2.31 -9.62 27.23
N ALA A 148 2.24 -9.61 28.55
CA ALA A 148 1.23 -8.85 29.28
C ALA A 148 1.55 -7.36 29.17
N ASN A 149 0.56 -6.55 28.85
CA ASN A 149 0.68 -5.11 28.93
C ASN A 149 0.55 -4.68 30.40
N LEU A 150 1.56 -4.01 30.91
CA LEU A 150 1.61 -3.56 32.31
C LEU A 150 1.22 -2.08 32.44
N GLY A 151 0.74 -1.50 31.34
CA GLY A 151 0.49 -0.07 31.18
C GLY A 151 1.77 0.76 31.12
N ASN A 152 1.61 2.07 30.83
CA ASN A 152 2.71 3.03 30.74
C ASN A 152 3.84 2.59 29.79
N ARG A 153 3.49 1.95 28.66
CA ARG A 153 4.45 1.42 27.68
C ARG A 153 5.45 0.42 28.29
N GLN A 154 4.98 -0.43 29.20
CA GLN A 154 5.75 -1.51 29.80
C GLN A 154 5.06 -2.84 29.55
N PHE A 155 5.86 -3.89 29.31
CA PHE A 155 5.36 -5.24 29.08
C PHE A 155 6.08 -6.24 29.98
N SER A 156 5.42 -7.36 30.25
CA SER A 156 6.03 -8.48 30.98
C SER A 156 7.15 -9.13 30.17
N ASN A 157 7.88 -10.05 30.81
CA ASN A 157 8.68 -11.02 30.06
C ASN A 157 7.74 -11.99 29.31
N ALA A 158 8.26 -12.69 28.31
CA ALA A 158 7.54 -13.73 27.58
C ALA A 158 6.90 -14.79 28.51
N ILE A 159 5.60 -15.02 28.30
CA ILE A 159 4.78 -16.04 28.96
C ILE A 159 4.48 -17.14 27.93
N PRO A 160 5.01 -18.37 28.08
CA PRO A 160 4.78 -19.42 27.09
C PRO A 160 3.30 -19.80 26.98
N LEU A 161 2.75 -19.79 25.76
CA LEU A 161 1.39 -20.25 25.48
C LEU A 161 1.27 -21.79 25.56
N GLY A 162 2.39 -22.51 25.43
CA GLY A 162 2.45 -23.97 25.51
C GLY A 162 2.43 -24.69 24.15
N SER A 163 2.59 -23.95 23.04
CA SER A 163 2.85 -24.56 21.74
C SER A 163 4.25 -25.19 21.69
N ILE A 164 4.36 -26.32 21.00
CA ILE A 164 5.62 -27.05 20.83
C ILE A 164 6.06 -27.17 19.36
N ASN A 165 5.17 -26.83 18.43
CA ASN A 165 5.42 -26.90 17.00
C ASN A 165 5.83 -25.52 16.49
N ARG A 166 6.68 -25.50 15.46
CA ARG A 166 7.00 -24.30 14.71
C ARG A 166 5.74 -23.65 14.13
N SER A 167 5.36 -22.52 14.70
CA SER A 167 4.20 -21.75 14.28
C SER A 167 4.52 -20.96 13.00
N ALA A 168 3.48 -20.51 12.31
CA ALA A 168 3.57 -19.81 11.03
C ALA A 168 2.49 -18.72 10.84
N GLY A 169 1.52 -18.61 11.74
CA GLY A 169 0.47 -17.61 11.75
C GLY A 169 -0.39 -17.71 13.01
N ILE A 170 -1.19 -16.68 13.26
CA ILE A 170 -2.06 -16.54 14.43
C ILE A 170 -3.44 -16.08 13.95
N ALA A 171 -4.49 -16.50 14.64
CA ALA A 171 -5.78 -15.81 14.64
C ALA A 171 -6.27 -15.71 16.08
N VAL A 172 -6.96 -14.60 16.38
CA VAL A 172 -7.62 -14.36 17.66
C VAL A 172 -9.13 -14.30 17.45
N LEU A 173 -9.88 -15.04 18.26
CA LEU A 173 -11.35 -15.05 18.23
C LEU A 173 -11.90 -15.61 19.54
N ASP A 174 -13.16 -15.33 19.84
CA ASP A 174 -13.89 -16.03 20.91
C ASP A 174 -14.61 -17.25 20.30
N TRP A 175 -13.97 -18.41 20.29
CA TRP A 175 -14.58 -19.61 19.69
C TRP A 175 -15.66 -20.19 20.62
N SER A 176 -15.50 -20.02 21.93
CA SER A 176 -16.39 -20.61 22.93
C SER A 176 -17.61 -19.74 23.27
N ASN A 177 -17.62 -18.49 22.79
CA ASN A 177 -18.60 -17.44 23.06
C ASN A 177 -18.72 -17.11 24.56
N ASP A 178 -17.59 -17.11 25.26
CA ASP A 178 -17.50 -16.80 26.69
C ASP A 178 -16.92 -15.40 26.98
N GLY A 179 -16.69 -14.62 25.93
CA GLY A 179 -16.12 -13.28 25.95
C GLY A 179 -14.62 -13.25 26.19
N ALA A 180 -13.91 -14.39 26.11
CA ALA A 180 -12.44 -14.44 26.18
C ALA A 180 -11.87 -14.52 24.77
N SER A 181 -10.79 -13.79 24.52
CA SER A 181 -10.02 -13.94 23.28
C SER A 181 -9.22 -15.24 23.34
N ASP A 182 -9.58 -16.20 22.48
CA ASP A 182 -8.88 -17.45 22.28
C ASP A 182 -7.82 -17.31 21.18
N VAL A 183 -6.85 -18.24 21.14
CA VAL A 183 -5.73 -18.20 20.19
C VAL A 183 -5.73 -19.42 19.30
N VAL A 184 -5.65 -19.22 17.98
CA VAL A 184 -5.40 -20.28 17.00
C VAL A 184 -4.02 -20.06 16.40
N LEU A 185 -3.18 -21.09 16.47
CA LEU A 185 -1.87 -21.11 15.83
C LEU A 185 -1.88 -22.03 14.64
N SER A 186 -1.39 -21.55 13.51
CA SER A 186 -1.04 -22.39 12.38
C SER A 186 0.42 -22.82 12.46
N HIS A 187 0.72 -24.01 11.95
CA HIS A 187 2.04 -24.63 12.06
C HIS A 187 2.59 -25.01 10.69
N ALA A 188 3.91 -24.94 10.56
CA ALA A 188 4.63 -25.29 9.34
C ALA A 188 4.49 -26.78 8.94
N ASP A 189 3.98 -27.63 9.83
CA ASP A 189 3.71 -29.05 9.57
C ASP A 189 2.32 -29.33 8.97
N GLY A 190 1.53 -28.29 8.70
CA GLY A 190 0.19 -28.42 8.13
C GLY A 190 -0.92 -28.59 9.16
N THR A 191 -0.65 -28.34 10.44
CA THR A 191 -1.65 -28.40 11.53
C THR A 191 -2.05 -27.03 12.04
N LEU A 192 -3.20 -26.97 12.72
CA LEU A 192 -3.58 -25.85 13.59
C LEU A 192 -3.70 -26.34 15.03
N SER A 193 -3.30 -25.52 16.00
CA SER A 193 -3.58 -25.70 17.43
C SER A 193 -4.54 -24.62 17.90
N ILE A 194 -5.62 -25.02 18.57
CA ILE A 194 -6.62 -24.11 19.13
C ILE A 194 -6.43 -24.10 20.65
N PHE A 195 -6.21 -22.92 21.21
CA PHE A 195 -6.03 -22.66 22.64
C PHE A 195 -7.19 -21.81 23.15
N GLN A 196 -8.02 -22.38 24.03
CA GLN A 196 -9.06 -21.63 24.72
C GLN A 196 -8.46 -20.84 25.87
N ASN A 197 -8.86 -19.59 26.00
CA ASN A 197 -8.53 -18.72 27.10
C ASN A 197 -9.45 -18.98 28.30
N MET A 198 -8.86 -19.45 29.38
CA MET A 198 -9.49 -19.80 30.65
C MET A 198 -9.22 -18.74 31.73
N SER A 199 -8.68 -17.58 31.35
CA SER A 199 -8.42 -16.45 32.25
C SER A 199 -9.71 -15.98 32.91
N SER A 200 -9.80 -16.21 34.23
CA SER A 200 -10.98 -15.92 35.05
C SER A 200 -10.76 -14.80 36.05
N THR A 201 -9.50 -14.36 36.22
CA THR A 201 -9.10 -13.26 37.09
C THR A 201 -8.35 -12.24 36.23
N PRO A 202 -8.76 -10.95 36.22
CA PRO A 202 -8.02 -9.88 35.55
C PRO A 202 -6.52 -9.89 35.91
N GLY A 203 -5.64 -9.71 34.93
CA GLY A 203 -4.19 -9.73 35.16
C GLY A 203 -3.57 -11.14 35.26
N SER A 204 -4.30 -12.19 34.86
CA SER A 204 -3.78 -13.56 34.86
C SER A 204 -4.03 -14.28 33.54
N PHE A 205 -3.03 -15.01 33.07
CA PHE A 205 -3.09 -15.80 31.83
C PHE A 205 -3.31 -17.28 32.15
N SER A 206 -4.30 -17.89 31.50
CA SER A 206 -4.51 -19.33 31.56
C SER A 206 -5.07 -19.82 30.23
N PHE A 207 -4.34 -20.67 29.51
CA PHE A 207 -4.79 -21.23 28.23
C PHE A 207 -4.83 -22.75 28.27
N GLU A 208 -5.84 -23.34 27.62
CA GLU A 208 -5.98 -24.78 27.43
C GLU A 208 -5.99 -25.13 25.95
N HIS A 209 -5.14 -26.08 25.53
CA HIS A 209 -5.20 -26.62 24.17
C HIS A 209 -6.44 -27.52 24.01
N VAL A 210 -7.41 -27.08 23.21
CA VAL A 210 -8.71 -27.76 23.07
C VAL A 210 -8.82 -28.63 21.82
N GLN A 211 -8.06 -28.33 20.76
CA GLN A 211 -8.11 -29.10 19.52
C GLN A 211 -6.86 -28.90 18.66
N THR A 212 -6.44 -29.98 17.98
CA THR A 212 -5.53 -29.91 16.83
C THR A 212 -6.27 -30.27 15.55
N LEU A 213 -6.14 -29.46 14.50
CA LEU A 213 -6.67 -29.73 13.16
C LEU A 213 -5.55 -30.09 12.20
N SER A 214 -5.82 -31.01 11.26
CA SER A 214 -4.93 -31.26 10.13
C SER A 214 -5.50 -30.60 8.87
N VAL A 215 -4.85 -29.54 8.42
CA VAL A 215 -5.26 -28.77 7.23
C VAL A 215 -4.55 -29.29 5.98
N GLY A 216 -3.23 -29.51 6.10
CA GLY A 216 -2.34 -29.82 4.99
C GLY A 216 -2.13 -28.64 4.04
N GLY A 217 -1.03 -28.66 3.30
CA GLY A 217 -0.72 -27.61 2.32
C GLY A 217 -0.33 -26.25 2.93
N LEU A 218 0.06 -26.23 4.21
CA LEU A 218 0.67 -25.06 4.85
C LEU A 218 2.18 -25.10 4.70
N ASP A 219 2.80 -23.94 4.70
CA ASP A 219 4.25 -23.81 4.83
C ASP A 219 4.61 -22.74 5.86
N ALA A 220 5.89 -22.67 6.21
CA ALA A 220 6.37 -21.75 7.23
C ALA A 220 6.35 -20.26 6.82
N GLN A 221 5.93 -19.93 5.59
CA GLN A 221 5.93 -18.58 5.03
C GLN A 221 4.52 -18.04 4.76
N HIS A 222 3.52 -18.91 4.55
CA HIS A 222 2.18 -18.54 4.08
C HIS A 222 1.06 -19.30 4.83
N ALA A 223 1.16 -19.46 6.15
CA ALA A 223 0.15 -20.16 6.94
C ALA A 223 -0.87 -19.20 7.57
N ARG A 224 -1.44 -18.31 6.76
CA ARG A 224 -2.44 -17.34 7.21
C ARG A 224 -3.71 -18.07 7.67
N VAL A 225 -4.18 -17.66 8.84
CA VAL A 225 -5.44 -18.11 9.44
C VAL A 225 -6.16 -16.86 9.91
N SER A 226 -7.48 -16.78 9.68
CA SER A 226 -8.28 -15.63 10.09
C SER A 226 -9.62 -16.12 10.65
N ALA A 227 -10.14 -15.37 11.61
CA ALA A 227 -11.51 -15.51 12.04
C ALA A 227 -12.44 -15.01 10.94
N ILE A 228 -13.60 -15.64 10.76
CA ILE A 228 -14.52 -15.32 9.68
C ILE A 228 -15.96 -15.61 10.11
N ARG A 229 -16.91 -14.75 9.76
CA ARG A 229 -18.35 -15.03 9.91
C ARG A 229 -18.87 -15.73 8.65
N LEU A 230 -18.87 -17.06 8.64
CA LEU A 230 -19.37 -17.83 7.47
C LEU A 230 -20.87 -18.07 7.49
N ASP A 231 -21.50 -17.92 8.65
CA ASP A 231 -22.94 -18.06 8.79
C ASP A 231 -23.53 -17.14 9.86
N ALA A 232 -24.86 -17.18 9.99
CA ALA A 232 -25.63 -16.30 10.88
C ALA A 232 -25.83 -16.87 12.29
N ASP A 233 -24.97 -17.78 12.77
CA ASP A 233 -25.10 -18.44 14.07
C ASP A 233 -24.42 -17.70 15.24
N ASN A 234 -23.84 -16.52 14.97
CA ASN A 234 -23.11 -15.66 15.90
C ASN A 234 -21.86 -16.30 16.53
N ARG A 235 -21.29 -17.33 15.91
CA ARG A 235 -19.97 -17.85 16.27
C ARG A 235 -19.02 -17.55 15.12
N LEU A 236 -17.80 -17.13 15.47
CA LEU A 236 -16.76 -16.96 14.47
C LEU A 236 -16.20 -18.33 14.09
N ASP A 237 -16.05 -18.51 12.78
CA ASP A 237 -15.45 -19.65 12.11
C ASP A 237 -13.98 -19.35 11.77
N LEU A 238 -13.30 -20.27 11.09
CA LEU A 238 -11.93 -20.07 10.63
C LEU A 238 -11.82 -20.24 9.11
N VAL A 239 -11.00 -19.38 8.51
CA VAL A 239 -10.51 -19.54 7.15
C VAL A 239 -8.99 -19.68 7.18
N VAL A 240 -8.47 -20.60 6.38
CA VAL A 240 -7.05 -20.98 6.38
C VAL A 240 -6.52 -20.99 4.95
N LEU A 241 -5.44 -20.25 4.72
CA LEU A 241 -4.70 -20.25 3.48
C LEU A 241 -3.98 -21.59 3.33
N ARG A 242 -4.01 -22.16 2.13
CA ARG A 242 -3.20 -23.34 1.78
C ARG A 242 -2.34 -22.97 0.59
N SER A 243 -1.06 -22.72 0.81
CA SER A 243 -0.11 -22.29 -0.23
C SER A 243 0.42 -23.45 -1.08
N GLN A 244 0.39 -24.68 -0.57
CA GLN A 244 1.04 -25.83 -1.21
C GLN A 244 0.06 -26.90 -1.70
N SER A 245 0.35 -27.45 -2.88
CA SER A 245 -0.28 -28.68 -3.36
C SER A 245 0.58 -29.90 -3.01
N LEU A 246 -0.07 -30.97 -2.57
CA LEU A 246 0.59 -32.27 -2.44
C LEU A 246 0.48 -33.03 -3.78
N PRO A 247 1.41 -33.95 -4.11
CA PRO A 247 1.48 -34.61 -5.43
C PRO A 247 0.21 -35.36 -5.90
N PHE A 248 -0.78 -35.54 -5.03
CA PHE A 248 -2.03 -36.25 -5.31
C PHE A 248 -3.30 -35.49 -4.89
N PHE A 249 -3.17 -34.31 -4.28
CA PHE A 249 -4.30 -33.51 -3.82
C PHE A 249 -4.01 -32.03 -4.08
N PRO A 250 -4.80 -31.35 -4.95
CA PRO A 250 -4.71 -29.89 -5.08
C PRO A 250 -5.25 -29.28 -3.79
N LEU A 251 -4.35 -29.00 -2.87
CA LEU A 251 -4.66 -28.33 -1.61
C LEU A 251 -4.46 -26.83 -1.71
N ALA A 252 -3.77 -26.32 -2.73
CA ALA A 252 -3.57 -24.89 -2.91
C ALA A 252 -4.92 -24.17 -3.06
N GLY A 253 -5.17 -23.18 -2.19
CA GLY A 253 -6.40 -22.39 -2.14
C GLY A 253 -6.75 -22.04 -0.71
N VAL A 254 -8.01 -22.29 -0.33
CA VAL A 254 -8.57 -21.87 0.96
C VAL A 254 -9.33 -23.04 1.60
N ALA A 255 -9.17 -23.23 2.91
CA ALA A 255 -9.95 -24.17 3.72
C ALA A 255 -10.80 -23.40 4.73
N TYR A 256 -12.08 -23.75 4.81
CA TYR A 256 -13.05 -23.14 5.72
C TYR A 256 -13.41 -24.16 6.81
N TYR A 257 -13.36 -23.74 8.06
CA TYR A 257 -13.69 -24.57 9.23
C TYR A 257 -14.81 -23.92 10.02
N ARG A 258 -15.90 -24.68 10.22
CA ARG A 258 -17.04 -24.23 11.00
C ARG A 258 -16.84 -24.49 12.49
N ASN A 259 -17.14 -23.49 13.30
CA ASN A 259 -17.24 -23.57 14.75
C ASN A 259 -18.50 -24.34 15.15
N THR A 260 -18.33 -25.41 15.93
CA THR A 260 -19.45 -26.23 16.38
C THR A 260 -20.07 -25.72 17.69
N GLY A 261 -19.37 -24.83 18.41
CA GLY A 261 -19.63 -24.41 19.78
C GLY A 261 -19.58 -25.56 20.80
N SER A 262 -18.92 -26.67 20.45
CA SER A 262 -18.78 -27.86 21.29
C SER A 262 -17.48 -28.58 20.94
N SER A 263 -17.21 -29.75 21.53
CA SER A 263 -16.07 -30.58 21.11
C SER A 263 -16.49 -31.56 20.00
N PRO A 264 -15.80 -31.60 18.84
CA PRO A 264 -14.63 -30.81 18.46
C PRO A 264 -14.97 -29.34 18.17
N ALA A 265 -14.10 -28.39 18.58
CA ALA A 265 -14.34 -26.94 18.44
C ALA A 265 -14.65 -26.54 17.00
N PHE A 266 -13.83 -27.01 16.06
CA PHE A 266 -13.94 -26.71 14.64
C PHE A 266 -13.99 -27.99 13.79
N THR A 267 -14.74 -27.91 12.69
CA THR A 267 -14.84 -28.99 11.69
C THR A 267 -14.73 -28.43 10.29
N LEU A 268 -14.08 -29.16 9.37
CA LEU A 268 -13.93 -28.72 7.98
C LEU A 268 -15.32 -28.57 7.32
N ALA A 269 -15.59 -27.38 6.81
CA ALA A 269 -16.85 -27.02 6.16
C ALA A 269 -16.72 -27.02 4.63
N HIS A 270 -15.67 -26.41 4.10
CA HIS A 270 -15.46 -26.26 2.66
C HIS A 270 -13.97 -26.19 2.31
N ASN A 271 -13.62 -26.67 1.12
CA ASN A 271 -12.29 -26.49 0.54
C ASN A 271 -12.45 -25.88 -0.84
N TYR A 272 -11.95 -24.66 -0.99
CA TYR A 272 -11.79 -24.03 -2.29
C TYR A 272 -10.39 -24.35 -2.82
N ALA A 273 -10.31 -24.99 -3.99
CA ALA A 273 -9.05 -25.23 -4.69
C ALA A 273 -8.85 -24.13 -5.73
N LEU A 274 -7.74 -23.40 -5.63
CA LEU A 274 -7.43 -22.33 -6.57
C LEU A 274 -7.16 -22.93 -7.96
N PRO A 275 -7.92 -22.54 -9.01
CA PRO A 275 -7.76 -23.16 -10.33
C PRO A 275 -6.44 -22.82 -11.02
N LEU A 276 -5.87 -21.65 -10.72
CA LEU A 276 -4.68 -21.11 -11.38
C LEU A 276 -3.87 -20.26 -10.40
N GLY A 277 -2.55 -20.50 -10.37
CA GLY A 277 -1.61 -19.71 -9.57
C GLY A 277 -1.26 -20.34 -8.23
N THR A 278 -0.47 -19.61 -7.47
CA THR A 278 -0.05 -19.97 -6.11
C THR A 278 -0.62 -18.93 -5.15
N PRO A 279 -1.45 -19.32 -4.18
CA PRO A 279 -1.98 -18.37 -3.20
C PRO A 279 -0.89 -18.01 -2.18
N ASN A 280 -0.78 -16.72 -1.87
CA ASN A 280 0.27 -16.18 -1.01
C ASN A 280 -0.28 -15.54 0.27
N ASP A 281 -1.48 -14.95 0.19
CA ASP A 281 -2.10 -14.28 1.33
C ASP A 281 -3.63 -14.27 1.19
N LEU A 282 -4.34 -14.07 2.30
CA LEU A 282 -5.78 -13.86 2.30
C LEU A 282 -6.16 -12.75 3.29
N ALA A 283 -7.27 -12.08 3.01
CA ALA A 283 -7.91 -11.14 3.91
C ALA A 283 -9.43 -11.34 3.88
N VAL A 284 -10.10 -10.91 4.95
CA VAL A 284 -11.51 -11.20 5.22
C VAL A 284 -12.29 -9.90 5.34
N GLY A 285 -13.49 -9.83 4.75
CA GLY A 285 -14.40 -8.68 4.85
C GLY A 285 -15.71 -8.93 4.11
N ASP A 286 -16.78 -8.22 4.44
CA ASP A 286 -18.10 -8.34 3.78
C ASP A 286 -18.17 -7.50 2.50
N PHE A 287 -17.67 -8.02 1.37
CA PHE A 287 -17.53 -7.24 0.13
C PHE A 287 -18.82 -7.10 -0.66
N ASP A 288 -19.81 -7.97 -0.42
CA ASP A 288 -21.13 -7.91 -1.07
C ASP A 288 -22.25 -7.34 -0.16
N GLY A 289 -21.93 -7.02 1.09
CA GLY A 289 -22.82 -6.37 2.05
C GLY A 289 -23.93 -7.30 2.56
N ASN A 290 -23.72 -8.61 2.52
CA ASN A 290 -24.72 -9.60 2.92
C ASN A 290 -24.71 -9.93 4.43
N GLY A 291 -23.75 -9.37 5.17
CA GLY A 291 -23.58 -9.57 6.61
C GLY A 291 -22.78 -10.84 6.97
N LEU A 292 -22.23 -11.54 5.99
CA LEU A 292 -21.24 -12.60 6.14
C LEU A 292 -19.92 -12.12 5.58
N ASP A 293 -18.85 -12.66 6.12
CA ASP A 293 -17.52 -12.31 5.67
C ASP A 293 -17.13 -13.13 4.44
N ASP A 294 -16.56 -12.45 3.46
CA ASP A 294 -16.00 -13.00 2.23
C ASP A 294 -14.48 -13.07 2.32
N VAL A 295 -13.84 -13.67 1.31
CA VAL A 295 -12.37 -13.83 1.27
C VAL A 295 -11.79 -13.20 0.01
N ALA A 296 -10.89 -12.23 0.19
CA ALA A 296 -9.98 -11.78 -0.83
C ALA A 296 -8.70 -12.64 -0.77
N LEU A 297 -8.33 -13.24 -1.89
CA LEU A 297 -7.19 -14.15 -2.01
C LEU A 297 -6.16 -13.54 -2.96
N ALA A 298 -4.99 -13.15 -2.43
CA ALA A 298 -3.85 -12.75 -3.23
C ALA A 298 -3.12 -13.99 -3.74
N ALA A 299 -2.90 -14.05 -5.05
CA ALA A 299 -2.18 -15.15 -5.66
C ALA A 299 -1.27 -14.71 -6.79
N SER A 300 -0.15 -15.41 -6.87
CA SER A 300 0.85 -15.27 -7.93
C SER A 300 0.48 -16.08 -9.16
N MET A 301 0.58 -15.44 -10.32
CA MET A 301 0.44 -16.11 -11.61
C MET A 301 1.56 -17.16 -11.82
N PRO A 302 1.26 -18.34 -12.40
CA PRO A 302 2.28 -19.34 -12.67
C PRO A 302 3.37 -18.81 -13.60
N ILE A 303 4.62 -19.02 -13.24
CA ILE A 303 5.76 -18.66 -14.09
C ILE A 303 5.96 -19.77 -15.13
N SER A 304 5.67 -19.50 -16.40
CA SER A 304 5.86 -20.45 -17.50
C SER A 304 7.10 -20.12 -18.35
N ALA A 305 7.91 -21.14 -18.67
CA ALA A 305 9.04 -21.05 -19.59
C ALA A 305 8.66 -21.28 -21.07
N VAL A 306 7.39 -21.61 -21.36
CA VAL A 306 6.89 -21.94 -22.70
C VAL A 306 5.62 -21.12 -23.00
N ASN A 307 5.50 -20.64 -24.25
CA ASN A 307 4.31 -19.93 -24.76
C ASN A 307 3.05 -20.81 -24.70
N PRO A 308 1.86 -20.32 -24.26
CA PRO A 308 0.66 -20.33 -25.15
C PRO A 308 -0.37 -19.17 -24.85
N PRO A 309 -1.67 -19.20 -25.24
CA PRO A 309 -2.41 -18.27 -26.14
C PRO A 309 -3.25 -17.14 -25.44
N PRO A 310 -3.97 -16.27 -26.18
CA PRO A 310 -4.43 -14.92 -25.77
C PRO A 310 -5.41 -14.75 -24.58
N ASP A 311 -5.95 -15.82 -23.98
CA ASP A 311 -7.11 -15.73 -23.07
C ASP A 311 -6.87 -16.23 -21.64
N GLU A 312 -6.03 -17.25 -21.42
CA GLU A 312 -5.74 -17.79 -20.07
C GLU A 312 -4.88 -16.85 -19.22
N LEU A 313 -4.08 -16.01 -19.88
CA LEU A 313 -3.21 -15.00 -19.25
C LEU A 313 -3.91 -13.65 -19.00
N ARG A 314 -5.18 -13.51 -19.43
CA ARG A 314 -6.03 -12.34 -19.10
C ARG A 314 -6.70 -12.46 -17.74
N GLN A 315 -6.69 -13.65 -17.14
CA GLN A 315 -7.33 -13.91 -15.86
C GLN A 315 -6.27 -13.79 -14.76
N SER A 316 -6.49 -12.92 -13.78
CA SER A 316 -5.66 -12.89 -12.57
C SER A 316 -5.70 -14.25 -11.85
N ALA A 317 -4.69 -14.55 -11.04
CA ALA A 317 -4.71 -15.67 -10.11
C ALA A 317 -5.43 -15.29 -8.81
N SER A 318 -5.46 -14.00 -8.46
CA SER A 318 -6.16 -13.49 -7.28
C SER A 318 -7.68 -13.64 -7.44
N ARG A 319 -8.37 -13.89 -6.33
CA ARG A 319 -9.81 -14.22 -6.30
C ARG A 319 -10.52 -13.44 -5.21
N LEU A 320 -11.79 -13.19 -5.45
CA LEU A 320 -12.74 -12.81 -4.41
C LEU A 320 -13.75 -13.95 -4.28
N LEU A 321 -13.86 -14.52 -3.09
CA LEU A 321 -14.70 -15.66 -2.77
C LEU A 321 -15.84 -15.19 -1.86
N LEU A 322 -17.04 -15.17 -2.39
CA LEU A 322 -18.24 -14.68 -1.70
C LEU A 322 -18.88 -15.81 -0.90
N SER A 323 -19.21 -15.52 0.35
CA SER A 323 -19.82 -16.42 1.32
C SER A 323 -21.34 -16.21 1.36
N PHE A 324 -22.10 -17.29 1.21
CA PHE A 324 -23.56 -17.24 1.33
C PHE A 324 -24.06 -18.20 2.41
N ALA A 325 -25.08 -17.73 3.14
CA ALA A 325 -25.73 -18.49 4.18
C ALA A 325 -26.26 -19.84 3.66
N GLY A 326 -25.96 -20.91 4.38
CA GLY A 326 -26.42 -22.25 4.03
C GLY A 326 -26.18 -23.25 5.16
N VAL A 327 -26.77 -24.45 5.04
CA VAL A 327 -26.48 -25.56 5.97
C VAL A 327 -25.00 -25.97 5.84
N VAL A 328 -24.47 -25.91 4.62
CA VAL A 328 -23.05 -25.89 4.28
C VAL A 328 -22.77 -24.52 3.68
N PRO A 329 -21.69 -23.82 4.05
CA PRO A 329 -21.34 -22.55 3.43
C PRO A 329 -21.26 -22.71 1.92
N LEU A 330 -22.00 -21.86 1.19
CA LEU A 330 -21.90 -21.79 -0.25
C LEU A 330 -20.86 -20.73 -0.58
N ILE A 331 -19.73 -21.15 -1.15
CA ILE A 331 -18.67 -20.25 -1.58
C ILE A 331 -18.74 -20.08 -3.10
N VAL A 332 -18.86 -18.84 -3.57
CA VAL A 332 -18.97 -18.51 -4.99
C VAL A 332 -17.84 -17.55 -5.38
N GLU A 333 -17.13 -17.87 -6.46
CA GLU A 333 -16.15 -16.92 -7.01
C GLU A 333 -16.87 -15.71 -7.61
N SER A 334 -16.54 -14.51 -7.13
CA SER A 334 -17.02 -13.26 -7.71
C SER A 334 -16.61 -13.16 -9.18
N PRO A 335 -17.43 -12.55 -10.05
CA PRO A 335 -17.02 -12.24 -11.42
C PRO A 335 -15.98 -11.10 -11.48
N ALA A 336 -15.69 -10.41 -10.38
CA ALA A 336 -14.62 -9.42 -10.31
C ALA A 336 -13.28 -10.02 -10.73
N ARG A 337 -12.48 -9.27 -11.50
CA ARG A 337 -11.18 -9.72 -11.99
C ARG A 337 -10.17 -8.61 -11.75
N PHE A 338 -9.07 -9.00 -11.11
CA PHE A 338 -7.90 -8.15 -10.93
C PHE A 338 -6.98 -8.26 -12.16
N PRO A 339 -6.01 -7.35 -12.31
CA PRO A 339 -4.93 -7.50 -13.29
C PRO A 339 -4.12 -8.78 -13.01
N PRO A 340 -3.56 -9.44 -14.04
CA PRO A 340 -2.75 -10.64 -13.89
C PRO A 340 -1.35 -10.28 -13.37
N LEU A 341 -1.25 -10.05 -12.07
CA LEU A 341 -0.02 -9.66 -11.38
C LEU A 341 0.53 -10.80 -10.53
N GLN A 342 1.66 -10.53 -9.89
CA GLN A 342 2.30 -11.40 -8.91
C GLN A 342 1.93 -10.92 -7.50
N ASP A 343 0.64 -10.96 -7.15
CA ASP A 343 0.14 -10.46 -5.87
C ASP A 343 0.70 -11.29 -4.71
N GLN A 344 1.32 -10.64 -3.73
CA GLN A 344 2.02 -11.25 -2.59
C GLN A 344 1.27 -11.07 -1.28
N ARG A 345 0.60 -9.92 -1.09
CA ARG A 345 -0.15 -9.58 0.12
C ARG A 345 -1.49 -8.97 -0.25
N VAL A 346 -2.47 -9.16 0.62
CA VAL A 346 -3.75 -8.47 0.57
C VAL A 346 -4.16 -8.07 1.97
N GLU A 347 -4.62 -6.84 2.11
CA GLU A 347 -5.17 -6.31 3.36
C GLU A 347 -6.56 -5.72 3.09
N VAL A 348 -7.40 -5.72 4.12
CA VAL A 348 -8.76 -5.17 4.07
C VAL A 348 -8.89 -4.08 5.10
N ALA A 349 -9.39 -2.91 4.68
CA ALA A 349 -9.81 -1.84 5.56
C ALA A 349 -10.79 -0.93 4.82
N ASP A 350 -11.44 -0.02 5.53
CA ASP A 350 -12.20 1.08 4.92
C ASP A 350 -11.23 2.24 4.66
N PHE A 351 -10.66 2.31 3.45
CA PHE A 351 -9.66 3.34 3.14
C PHE A 351 -10.33 4.68 2.85
N ASN A 352 -11.59 4.69 2.42
CA ASN A 352 -12.32 5.89 2.01
C ASN A 352 -13.40 6.39 2.98
N ASP A 353 -13.50 5.81 4.18
CA ASP A 353 -14.50 6.11 5.23
C ASP A 353 -15.95 6.00 4.72
N ASP A 354 -16.20 5.05 3.79
CA ASP A 354 -17.53 4.81 3.23
C ASP A 354 -18.26 3.61 3.88
N GLN A 355 -17.62 2.99 4.88
CA GLN A 355 -18.05 1.80 5.62
C GLN A 355 -18.08 0.51 4.80
N ALA A 356 -17.60 0.53 3.56
CA ALA A 356 -17.38 -0.66 2.77
C ALA A 356 -15.93 -1.16 2.94
N PRO A 357 -15.70 -2.48 2.91
CA PRO A 357 -14.35 -3.02 2.95
C PRO A 357 -13.66 -2.85 1.59
N ASP A 358 -12.57 -2.12 1.58
CA ASP A 358 -11.66 -1.95 0.45
C ASP A 358 -10.50 -2.96 0.50
N LEU A 359 -9.68 -2.97 -0.55
CA LEU A 359 -8.51 -3.86 -0.66
C LEU A 359 -7.23 -3.09 -0.95
N LEU A 360 -6.19 -3.37 -0.17
CA LEU A 360 -4.81 -3.08 -0.54
C LEU A 360 -4.19 -4.37 -1.09
N MET A 361 -3.69 -4.34 -2.33
CA MET A 361 -2.90 -5.43 -2.90
C MET A 361 -1.46 -4.98 -3.09
N ILE A 362 -0.52 -5.77 -2.57
CA ILE A 362 0.91 -5.57 -2.80
C ILE A 362 1.40 -6.67 -3.71
N HIS A 363 2.09 -6.29 -4.78
CA HIS A 363 2.53 -7.21 -5.81
C HIS A 363 3.98 -7.00 -6.18
N ASN A 364 4.58 -8.04 -6.76
CA ASN A 364 5.92 -7.92 -7.29
C ASN A 364 5.87 -7.01 -8.54
N PRO A 365 6.65 -5.91 -8.59
CA PRO A 365 6.59 -4.91 -9.66
C PRO A 365 7.01 -5.46 -11.04
N CYS A 366 7.50 -6.69 -11.12
CA CYS A 366 7.79 -7.34 -12.38
C CYS A 366 6.60 -8.18 -12.87
N PRO A 367 6.11 -7.95 -14.09
CA PRO A 367 4.96 -8.68 -14.61
C PRO A 367 5.26 -10.19 -14.69
N PRO A 368 4.23 -11.05 -14.59
CA PRO A 368 4.41 -12.50 -14.65
C PRO A 368 4.96 -13.00 -15.99
N TYR A 369 5.00 -12.14 -17.02
CA TYR A 369 5.51 -12.44 -18.35
C TYR A 369 6.74 -11.58 -18.65
N GLN A 370 7.93 -12.20 -18.75
CA GLN A 370 8.89 -11.98 -19.85
C GLN A 370 10.17 -12.83 -19.71
N TRP A 371 10.17 -13.92 -20.49
CA TRP A 371 11.27 -14.47 -21.30
C TRP A 371 12.72 -14.12 -20.94
N LEU A 372 13.38 -14.98 -20.14
CA LEU A 372 14.83 -15.33 -20.23
C LEU A 372 15.85 -14.20 -20.54
N GLN A 373 15.54 -12.94 -20.27
CA GLN A 373 16.47 -11.84 -20.22
C GLN A 373 16.42 -11.37 -18.78
N SER A 374 17.60 -11.33 -18.18
CA SER A 374 17.89 -11.15 -16.76
C SER A 374 17.47 -9.79 -16.17
N SER A 375 16.51 -9.09 -16.76
CA SER A 375 16.12 -7.72 -16.42
C SER A 375 14.61 -7.54 -16.55
N CYS A 376 14.03 -6.73 -15.68
CA CYS A 376 12.62 -6.33 -15.64
C CYS A 376 12.45 -5.01 -16.45
N PRO A 377 12.17 -5.06 -17.77
CA PRO A 377 12.39 -3.90 -18.64
C PRO A 377 11.29 -2.84 -18.54
N GLU A 378 10.06 -3.23 -18.18
CA GLU A 378 8.94 -2.33 -17.92
C GLU A 378 8.34 -2.68 -16.55
N PRO A 379 8.85 -2.06 -15.47
CA PRO A 379 8.31 -2.26 -14.13
C PRO A 379 6.90 -1.66 -14.02
N ASP A 380 6.01 -2.35 -13.30
CA ASP A 380 4.86 -1.66 -12.74
C ASP A 380 5.39 -0.68 -11.70
N TYR A 381 5.14 0.61 -11.93
CA TYR A 381 5.57 1.67 -11.03
C TYR A 381 4.69 1.75 -9.78
N ALA A 382 3.55 1.07 -9.76
CA ALA A 382 2.69 0.95 -8.60
C ALA A 382 2.81 -0.47 -8.01
N ALA A 383 3.83 -0.76 -7.19
CA ALA A 383 3.96 -2.05 -6.50
C ALA A 383 2.84 -2.32 -5.47
N MET A 384 2.00 -1.30 -5.23
CA MET A 384 0.83 -1.37 -4.37
C MET A 384 -0.36 -0.79 -5.13
N THR A 385 -1.53 -1.40 -4.99
CA THR A 385 -2.79 -0.94 -5.58
C THR A 385 -3.89 -0.97 -4.54
N VAL A 386 -4.55 0.17 -4.34
CA VAL A 386 -5.75 0.28 -3.51
C VAL A 386 -6.97 0.16 -4.41
N TRP A 387 -7.85 -0.78 -4.08
CA TRP A 387 -9.12 -1.03 -4.73
C TRP A 387 -10.25 -0.64 -3.80
N LEU A 388 -10.95 0.43 -4.17
CA LEU A 388 -12.11 0.92 -3.45
C LEU A 388 -13.35 0.13 -3.88
N GLN A 389 -14.10 -0.38 -2.91
CA GLN A 389 -15.36 -1.07 -3.12
C GLN A 389 -16.45 -0.04 -3.42
N THR A 390 -17.30 -0.33 -4.40
CA THR A 390 -18.50 0.46 -4.66
C THR A 390 -19.58 -0.46 -5.24
N ASP A 391 -20.65 -0.68 -4.48
CA ASP A 391 -21.82 -1.49 -4.88
C ASP A 391 -21.45 -2.88 -5.44
N GLY A 392 -20.50 -3.58 -4.78
CA GLY A 392 -20.04 -4.91 -5.17
C GLY A 392 -19.08 -4.93 -6.38
N SER A 393 -18.61 -3.76 -6.81
CA SER A 393 -17.54 -3.59 -7.79
C SER A 393 -16.29 -2.98 -7.16
N PHE A 394 -15.12 -3.15 -7.77
CA PHE A 394 -13.87 -2.58 -7.30
C PHE A 394 -13.28 -1.62 -8.33
N GLN A 395 -12.84 -0.45 -7.89
CA GLN A 395 -12.15 0.54 -8.72
C GLN A 395 -10.83 0.93 -8.07
N THR A 396 -9.79 1.16 -8.88
CA THR A 396 -8.51 1.63 -8.31
C THR A 396 -8.62 3.09 -7.87
N ASN A 397 -7.97 3.45 -6.77
CA ASN A 397 -7.84 4.84 -6.33
C ASN A 397 -6.91 5.68 -7.25
N ARG A 398 -6.32 5.04 -8.27
CA ARG A 398 -5.42 5.61 -9.30
C ARG A 398 -4.14 6.23 -8.76
N GLN A 399 -3.76 5.94 -7.52
CA GLN A 399 -2.47 6.35 -6.97
C GLN A 399 -1.35 5.40 -7.41
N PHE A 400 -0.17 5.97 -7.67
CA PHE A 400 1.04 5.20 -7.93
C PHE A 400 1.83 5.09 -6.62
N LEU A 401 1.63 3.99 -5.90
CA LEU A 401 2.25 3.75 -4.61
C LEU A 401 3.35 2.69 -4.72
N GLY A 402 4.42 2.84 -3.93
CA GLY A 402 5.44 1.80 -3.81
C GLY A 402 6.43 1.72 -4.98
N SER A 403 6.65 2.82 -5.72
CA SER A 403 7.59 2.83 -6.86
C SER A 403 9.03 2.39 -6.53
N THR A 404 9.42 2.49 -5.25
CA THR A 404 10.71 2.07 -4.70
C THR A 404 10.67 0.71 -4.00
N LEU A 405 9.49 0.08 -3.86
CA LEU A 405 9.34 -1.21 -3.18
C LEU A 405 9.70 -2.36 -4.12
N GLY A 406 10.45 -3.32 -3.59
CA GLY A 406 10.74 -4.59 -4.23
C GLY A 406 9.75 -5.69 -3.85
N ALA A 407 10.07 -6.92 -4.23
CA ALA A 407 9.27 -8.11 -3.91
C ALA A 407 9.30 -8.45 -2.40
N ASN A 408 8.33 -9.22 -1.92
CA ASN A 408 8.23 -9.71 -0.53
C ASN A 408 8.10 -8.60 0.52
N ALA A 409 7.37 -7.53 0.19
CA ALA A 409 7.02 -6.53 1.18
C ALA A 409 5.96 -7.09 2.14
N ILE A 410 6.05 -6.64 3.39
CA ILE A 410 5.05 -6.84 4.43
C ILE A 410 4.28 -5.54 4.63
N SER A 411 3.01 -5.65 4.99
CA SER A 411 2.10 -4.53 5.23
C SER A 411 1.46 -4.63 6.59
N GLU A 412 0.99 -3.48 7.07
CA GLU A 412 0.05 -3.37 8.17
C GLU A 412 -0.83 -2.14 7.99
N ILE A 413 -2.04 -2.17 8.54
CA ILE A 413 -2.98 -1.06 8.49
C ILE A 413 -3.38 -0.65 9.91
N THR A 414 -3.15 0.61 10.25
CA THR A 414 -3.54 1.17 11.57
C THR A 414 -3.52 2.70 11.51
N ASP A 415 -4.31 3.39 12.34
CA ASP A 415 -4.33 4.85 12.40
C ASP A 415 -3.14 5.38 13.22
N LEU A 416 -1.96 5.49 12.62
CA LEU A 416 -0.74 5.97 13.30
C LEU A 416 -0.80 7.45 13.66
N THR A 417 -1.59 8.22 12.93
CA THR A 417 -1.65 9.68 13.02
C THR A 417 -2.80 10.21 13.89
N GLY A 418 -3.71 9.33 14.31
CA GLY A 418 -4.85 9.64 15.17
C GLY A 418 -5.89 10.54 14.51
N ASP A 419 -5.98 10.50 13.18
CA ASP A 419 -6.91 11.33 12.42
C ASP A 419 -8.26 10.65 12.13
N GLY A 420 -8.39 9.40 12.58
CA GLY A 420 -9.58 8.56 12.42
C GLY A 420 -9.63 7.81 11.10
N LEU A 421 -8.60 7.92 10.25
CA LEU A 421 -8.45 7.17 9.03
C LEU A 421 -7.33 6.15 9.18
N VAL A 422 -7.48 5.04 8.46
CA VAL A 422 -6.48 3.99 8.50
C VAL A 422 -5.25 4.37 7.66
N ASP A 423 -4.06 4.30 8.26
CA ASP A 423 -2.79 4.51 7.56
C ASP A 423 -2.22 3.18 7.09
N MET A 424 -1.37 3.22 6.07
CA MET A 424 -0.66 2.02 5.59
C MET A 424 0.80 2.06 6.01
N VAL A 425 1.30 0.95 6.52
CA VAL A 425 2.73 0.74 6.74
C VAL A 425 3.20 -0.36 5.83
N VAL A 426 4.24 -0.09 5.05
CA VAL A 426 4.83 -1.10 4.18
C VAL A 426 6.33 -1.12 4.35
N ILE A 427 6.84 -2.31 4.65
CA ILE A 427 8.26 -2.58 4.80
C ILE A 427 8.65 -3.63 3.78
N GLY A 428 9.64 -3.32 2.96
CA GLY A 428 10.12 -4.25 1.95
C GLY A 428 11.52 -3.91 1.51
N PRO A 429 12.19 -4.83 0.80
CA PRO A 429 13.48 -4.54 0.21
C PRO A 429 13.35 -3.37 -0.77
N ALA A 430 14.36 -2.51 -0.80
CA ALA A 430 14.45 -1.51 -1.85
C ALA A 430 14.49 -2.18 -3.23
N ARG A 431 13.83 -1.57 -4.20
CA ARG A 431 13.82 -2.04 -5.58
C ARG A 431 15.22 -1.97 -6.19
N SER A 432 15.81 -3.10 -6.52
CA SER A 432 17.13 -3.18 -7.17
C SER A 432 16.99 -3.16 -8.69
N ALA A 433 17.70 -2.26 -9.37
CA ALA A 433 17.72 -2.16 -10.83
C ALA A 433 18.40 -3.36 -11.53
N ASP A 434 19.27 -4.07 -10.81
CA ASP A 434 20.13 -5.13 -11.35
C ASP A 434 19.75 -6.56 -10.93
N ALA A 435 18.69 -6.75 -10.13
CA ALA A 435 18.32 -8.10 -9.70
C ALA A 435 17.67 -8.88 -10.84
N THR A 436 18.20 -10.07 -11.06
CA THR A 436 17.59 -11.05 -11.95
C THR A 436 16.23 -11.49 -11.42
N ALA A 437 15.32 -11.96 -12.29
CA ALA A 437 14.03 -12.54 -11.86
C ALA A 437 14.20 -13.65 -10.79
N ALA A 438 15.34 -14.35 -10.80
CA ALA A 438 15.69 -15.34 -9.79
C ALA A 438 16.09 -14.73 -8.44
N GLU A 439 16.68 -13.54 -8.40
CA GLU A 439 17.00 -12.79 -7.18
C GLU A 439 15.76 -12.09 -6.62
N HIS A 440 14.85 -11.59 -7.47
CA HIS A 440 13.55 -11.07 -7.03
C HIS A 440 12.65 -12.14 -6.39
N LEU A 441 12.75 -13.40 -6.83
CA LEU A 441 12.05 -14.55 -6.23
C LEU A 441 12.77 -15.14 -5.01
N ARG A 442 14.08 -14.88 -4.85
CA ARG A 442 14.93 -15.47 -3.79
C ARG A 442 15.40 -14.48 -2.74
N ALA A 443 15.04 -13.18 -2.85
CA ALA A 443 15.34 -12.17 -1.84
C ALA A 443 14.63 -12.55 -0.53
N SER A 444 15.34 -13.37 0.22
CA SER A 444 15.01 -13.93 1.51
C SER A 444 15.98 -13.25 2.48
N ARG A 445 15.40 -12.52 3.44
CA ARG A 445 16.01 -11.99 4.67
C ARG A 445 17.47 -11.51 4.49
N GLY A 446 17.64 -10.22 4.16
CA GLY A 446 18.99 -9.61 4.14
C GLY A 446 19.21 -8.40 3.22
N ALA A 447 18.22 -7.93 2.47
CA ALA A 447 18.33 -6.68 1.73
C ALA A 447 17.91 -5.49 2.61
N ILE A 448 18.53 -4.33 2.40
CA ILE A 448 18.18 -3.06 3.07
C ILE A 448 16.67 -2.86 2.96
N GLN A 449 15.97 -3.01 4.08
CA GLN A 449 14.52 -2.81 4.13
C GLN A 449 14.25 -1.31 4.19
N SER A 450 13.52 -0.80 3.20
CA SER A 450 12.96 0.55 3.27
C SER A 450 11.60 0.44 3.95
N ALA A 451 11.52 0.96 5.18
CA ALA A 451 10.27 1.09 5.91
C ALA A 451 9.61 2.41 5.56
N THR A 452 8.37 2.36 5.08
CA THR A 452 7.62 3.53 4.66
C THR A 452 6.23 3.47 5.26
N ALA A 453 5.75 4.59 5.77
CA ALA A 453 4.35 4.75 6.16
C ALA A 453 3.66 5.69 5.18
N PHE A 454 2.37 5.48 5.01
CA PHE A 454 1.53 6.27 4.15
C PHE A 454 0.30 6.71 4.96
N PRO A 455 0.34 7.89 5.60
CA PRO A 455 -0.82 8.50 6.19
C PRO A 455 -1.96 8.67 5.19
N ASN A 456 -3.19 8.38 5.63
CA ASN A 456 -4.41 8.59 4.88
C ASN A 456 -5.04 9.91 5.26
N ASN A 457 -4.86 10.93 4.42
CA ASN A 457 -5.23 12.28 4.83
C ASN A 457 -6.75 12.51 4.71
N PRO A 458 -7.40 13.07 5.75
CA PRO A 458 -8.82 13.41 5.68
C PRO A 458 -9.07 14.49 4.62
N PRO A 459 -10.29 14.53 4.06
CA PRO A 459 -10.70 15.63 3.20
C PRO A 459 -10.37 16.96 3.85
N LEU A 460 -9.62 17.80 3.14
CA LEU A 460 -9.62 19.22 3.43
C LEU A 460 -11.07 19.70 3.30
N ARG A 461 -11.77 19.85 4.44
CA ARG A 461 -13.14 20.38 4.46
C ARG A 461 -13.11 21.84 4.01
N GLY A 462 -13.31 22.07 2.72
CA GLY A 462 -13.51 23.41 2.19
C GLY A 462 -13.72 23.40 0.69
N TRP A 463 -14.84 24.00 0.25
CA TRP A 463 -15.16 24.58 -1.07
C TRP A 463 -14.96 23.75 -2.37
N GLU A 464 -14.15 22.69 -2.37
CA GLU A 464 -13.82 21.82 -3.51
C GLU A 464 -14.96 20.86 -3.91
N GLN A 465 -15.88 20.56 -2.98
CA GLN A 465 -17.14 19.84 -3.26
C GLN A 465 -18.02 20.55 -4.31
N CYS A 466 -17.87 21.86 -4.51
CA CYS A 466 -18.59 22.59 -5.56
C CYS A 466 -17.99 22.40 -6.97
N LEU A 467 -16.70 22.04 -7.09
CA LEU A 467 -15.99 21.92 -8.38
C LEU A 467 -16.19 20.56 -9.03
N ALA A 468 -16.19 19.48 -8.25
CA ALA A 468 -16.38 18.10 -8.75
C ALA A 468 -17.80 17.89 -9.32
N GLN A 469 -18.83 18.43 -8.67
CA GLN A 469 -20.19 18.47 -9.21
C GLN A 469 -20.26 19.23 -10.55
N TRP A 470 -19.34 20.16 -10.80
CA TRP A 470 -19.31 21.01 -11.98
C TRP A 470 -18.60 20.37 -13.18
N PHE A 471 -17.47 19.68 -12.98
CA PHE A 471 -16.79 18.92 -14.05
C PHE A 471 -17.63 17.73 -14.56
N PHE A 472 -18.39 17.09 -13.67
CA PHE A 472 -19.40 16.09 -14.09
C PHE A 472 -20.53 16.72 -14.92
N MET A 473 -21.00 17.92 -14.59
CA MET A 473 -22.00 18.66 -15.39
C MET A 473 -21.46 19.10 -16.76
N LEU A 474 -20.17 19.41 -16.92
CA LEU A 474 -19.57 19.74 -18.23
C LEU A 474 -19.46 18.51 -19.15
N ARG A 475 -19.19 17.32 -18.59
CA ARG A 475 -19.16 16.07 -19.36
C ARG A 475 -20.56 15.65 -19.83
N ASP A 476 -21.59 15.90 -19.03
CA ASP A 476 -22.97 15.52 -19.33
C ASP A 476 -23.75 16.59 -20.12
N SER A 477 -23.24 17.83 -20.19
CA SER A 477 -23.76 18.88 -21.07
C SER A 477 -23.17 18.78 -22.49
N ALA A 478 -21.95 18.26 -22.65
CA ALA A 478 -21.34 17.99 -23.96
C ALA A 478 -22.01 16.81 -24.71
N THR A 479 -22.67 15.89 -24.00
CA THR A 479 -23.41 14.75 -24.60
C THR A 479 -24.86 15.10 -24.96
N ARG A 480 -25.34 16.32 -24.65
CA ARG A 480 -26.73 16.74 -24.91
C ARG A 480 -26.91 17.81 -25.98
N SER A 481 -25.88 18.23 -26.71
CA SER A 481 -26.06 19.02 -27.93
C SER A 481 -25.42 18.33 -29.13
N GLU A 482 -26.26 17.89 -30.05
CA GLU A 482 -25.87 17.39 -31.37
C GLU A 482 -24.90 18.36 -32.09
N ALA A 483 -23.87 17.78 -32.69
CA ALA A 483 -23.09 18.33 -33.81
C ALA A 483 -22.32 19.66 -33.60
N SER A 484 -21.17 19.59 -32.93
CA SER A 484 -19.98 20.33 -33.37
C SER A 484 -18.70 19.64 -32.92
N ALA A 485 -17.78 19.41 -33.85
CA ALA A 485 -16.44 18.92 -33.58
C ALA A 485 -15.64 19.96 -32.79
N ASP A 486 -15.49 19.77 -31.48
CA ASP A 486 -14.38 20.35 -30.73
C ASP A 486 -13.95 19.37 -29.62
N ASP A 487 -12.94 18.57 -29.96
CA ASP A 487 -12.32 17.51 -29.17
C ASP A 487 -11.13 18.10 -28.37
N SER A 488 -11.42 19.06 -27.49
CA SER A 488 -10.42 19.96 -26.87
C SER A 488 -9.72 19.40 -25.62
N LEU A 489 -10.06 18.17 -25.20
CA LEU A 489 -9.39 17.41 -24.12
C LEU A 489 -8.79 16.11 -24.69
N ARG A 490 -7.79 16.25 -25.57
CA ARG A 490 -7.17 15.11 -26.28
C ARG A 490 -6.41 14.11 -25.40
N TYR A 491 -6.03 14.47 -24.16
CA TYR A 491 -5.16 13.63 -23.32
C TYR A 491 -5.58 13.66 -21.83
N PRO A 492 -5.41 12.56 -21.07
CA PRO A 492 -5.62 12.57 -19.62
C PRO A 492 -4.68 13.58 -18.94
N ILE A 493 -5.22 14.35 -18.00
CA ILE A 493 -4.42 15.27 -17.18
C ILE A 493 -3.56 14.45 -16.20
N ASP A 494 -2.25 14.68 -16.22
CA ASP A 494 -1.27 13.99 -15.40
C ASP A 494 -0.91 14.77 -14.14
N LEU A 495 -1.75 14.59 -13.14
CA LEU A 495 -1.68 15.32 -11.88
C LEU A 495 -0.44 14.95 -11.05
N GLY A 496 0.04 13.72 -11.19
CA GLY A 496 1.27 13.24 -10.53
C GLY A 496 2.53 13.90 -11.09
N ALA A 497 2.61 14.15 -12.40
CA ALA A 497 3.71 14.93 -12.96
C ALA A 497 3.69 16.38 -12.45
N TYR A 498 2.51 17.00 -12.36
CA TYR A 498 2.39 18.37 -11.89
C TYR A 498 2.66 18.52 -10.39
N SER A 499 2.23 17.57 -9.55
CA SER A 499 2.55 17.58 -8.12
C SER A 499 4.04 17.39 -7.86
N ARG A 500 4.72 16.47 -8.58
CA ARG A 500 6.19 16.32 -8.47
C ARG A 500 6.92 17.61 -8.84
N VAL A 501 6.47 18.30 -9.89
CA VAL A 501 7.01 19.63 -10.23
C VAL A 501 6.82 20.61 -9.07
N ARG A 502 5.61 20.69 -8.50
CA ARG A 502 5.25 21.60 -7.40
C ARG A 502 5.99 21.31 -6.10
N ASP A 503 6.00 20.07 -5.67
CA ASP A 503 6.36 19.68 -4.31
C ASP A 503 7.81 19.23 -4.18
N GLN A 504 8.38 18.69 -5.25
CA GLN A 504 9.75 18.18 -5.24
C GLN A 504 10.70 19.15 -5.94
N LEU A 505 10.31 19.67 -7.11
CA LEU A 505 11.22 20.47 -7.95
C LEU A 505 11.20 21.97 -7.62
N MET A 506 10.03 22.56 -7.31
CA MET A 506 10.00 23.99 -6.94
C MET A 506 10.75 24.28 -5.64
N PRO A 507 10.57 23.53 -4.52
CA PRO A 507 11.22 23.88 -3.26
C PRO A 507 12.75 23.73 -3.31
N ALA A 508 13.25 22.84 -4.17
CA ALA A 508 14.67 22.57 -4.35
C ALA A 508 15.42 23.61 -5.21
N SER A 509 14.76 24.65 -5.73
CA SER A 509 15.36 25.61 -6.68
C SER A 509 15.35 27.06 -6.19
N ASN A 510 16.39 27.83 -6.53
CA ASN A 510 16.61 29.20 -6.05
C ASN A 510 15.45 30.18 -6.32
N SER A 511 14.71 30.00 -7.41
CA SER A 511 13.50 30.78 -7.70
C SER A 511 12.20 29.96 -7.67
N GLY A 512 12.25 28.68 -7.28
CA GLY A 512 11.03 27.89 -7.11
C GLY A 512 10.31 28.22 -5.81
N ALA A 513 11.02 28.65 -4.77
CA ALA A 513 10.39 29.24 -3.58
C ALA A 513 9.50 30.46 -3.92
N ARG A 514 9.91 31.31 -4.89
CA ARG A 514 9.09 32.45 -5.37
C ARG A 514 7.78 31.97 -5.99
N LEU A 515 7.82 30.89 -6.75
CA LEU A 515 6.68 30.42 -7.54
C LEU A 515 5.74 29.56 -6.72
N HIS A 516 6.30 28.79 -5.80
CA HIS A 516 5.55 28.12 -4.76
C HIS A 516 4.80 29.16 -3.90
N ALA A 517 5.45 30.28 -3.55
CA ALA A 517 4.79 31.38 -2.85
C ALA A 517 3.68 32.04 -3.70
N ARG A 518 3.88 32.20 -5.02
CA ARG A 518 2.84 32.71 -5.93
C ARG A 518 1.69 31.72 -6.09
N TYR A 519 1.99 30.44 -6.22
CA TYR A 519 0.99 29.37 -6.24
C TYR A 519 0.08 29.46 -5.02
N ASN A 520 0.67 29.45 -3.83
CA ASN A 520 -0.08 29.56 -2.58
C ASN A 520 -0.88 30.86 -2.45
N ALA A 521 -0.39 31.96 -3.03
CA ALA A 521 -1.03 33.26 -2.94
C ALA A 521 -2.25 33.40 -3.87
N PHE A 522 -2.28 32.73 -5.02
CA PHE A 522 -3.27 32.99 -6.08
C PHE A 522 -4.07 31.77 -6.53
N SER A 523 -3.79 30.57 -6.00
CA SER A 523 -4.50 29.33 -6.39
C SER A 523 -6.00 29.44 -6.12
N SER A 524 -6.39 29.90 -4.94
CA SER A 524 -7.80 30.13 -4.58
C SER A 524 -8.49 31.08 -5.54
N GLU A 525 -7.88 32.23 -5.82
CA GLU A 525 -8.43 33.23 -6.75
C GLU A 525 -8.62 32.67 -8.15
N ILE A 526 -7.63 31.95 -8.68
CA ILE A 526 -7.70 31.40 -10.04
C ILE A 526 -8.80 30.35 -10.17
N ILE A 527 -9.02 29.58 -9.12
CA ILE A 527 -10.08 28.58 -9.13
C ILE A 527 -11.44 29.27 -9.03
N ASP A 528 -11.58 30.31 -8.20
CA ASP A 528 -12.80 31.14 -8.17
C ASP A 528 -13.10 31.76 -9.55
N LEU A 529 -12.06 32.22 -10.26
CA LEU A 529 -12.20 32.73 -11.63
C LEU A 529 -12.60 31.64 -12.61
N ALA A 530 -12.01 30.44 -12.50
CA ALA A 530 -12.37 29.31 -13.36
C ALA A 530 -13.82 28.87 -13.14
N MET A 531 -14.31 28.93 -11.89
CA MET A 531 -15.72 28.68 -11.55
C MET A 531 -16.64 29.77 -12.11
N ALA A 532 -16.23 31.03 -12.04
CA ALA A 532 -17.02 32.16 -12.53
C ALA A 532 -17.02 32.26 -14.07
N HIS A 533 -16.01 31.71 -14.75
CA HIS A 533 -15.76 31.90 -16.17
C HIS A 533 -15.50 30.56 -16.88
N PRO A 534 -16.54 29.92 -17.47
CA PRO A 534 -16.41 28.59 -18.11
C PRO A 534 -15.32 28.53 -19.20
N ALA A 535 -15.11 29.63 -19.92
CA ALA A 535 -14.05 29.72 -20.94
C ALA A 535 -12.64 29.62 -20.33
N LEU A 536 -12.44 30.16 -19.12
CA LEU A 536 -11.18 30.05 -18.40
C LEU A 536 -10.95 28.61 -17.95
N ALA A 537 -11.97 27.95 -17.40
CA ALA A 537 -11.88 26.54 -17.01
C ALA A 537 -11.52 25.62 -18.18
N LEU A 538 -12.11 25.84 -19.37
CA LEU A 538 -11.78 25.06 -20.57
C LEU A 538 -10.35 25.32 -21.06
N ALA A 539 -9.92 26.57 -21.11
CA ALA A 539 -8.56 26.92 -21.51
C ALA A 539 -7.52 26.33 -20.54
N ALA A 540 -7.80 26.41 -19.24
CA ALA A 540 -7.01 25.83 -18.16
C ALA A 540 -6.87 24.30 -18.30
N GLY A 541 -8.00 23.60 -18.47
CA GLY A 541 -8.03 22.16 -18.63
C GLY A 541 -7.30 21.70 -19.90
N SER A 542 -7.45 22.43 -21.00
CA SER A 542 -6.72 22.15 -22.25
C SER A 542 -5.21 22.32 -22.08
N THR A 543 -4.78 23.35 -21.36
CA THR A 543 -3.37 23.56 -21.02
C THR A 543 -2.83 22.37 -20.22
N LEU A 544 -3.50 21.99 -19.14
CA LEU A 544 -3.08 20.86 -18.31
C LEU A 544 -3.05 19.55 -19.09
N SER A 545 -4.06 19.28 -19.93
CA SER A 545 -4.13 18.07 -20.75
C SER A 545 -2.97 17.99 -21.73
N GLN A 546 -2.72 19.05 -22.51
CA GLN A 546 -1.73 19.01 -23.59
C GLN A 546 -0.28 18.93 -23.10
N TRP A 547 0.00 19.46 -21.90
CA TRP A 547 1.34 19.47 -21.33
C TRP A 547 1.67 18.24 -20.47
N SER A 548 0.69 17.37 -20.22
CA SER A 548 0.83 16.22 -19.31
C SER A 548 1.94 15.25 -19.74
N GLN A 549 1.86 14.72 -20.96
CA GLN A 549 2.90 13.81 -21.48
C GLN A 549 4.27 14.48 -21.64
N PRO A 550 4.38 15.68 -22.24
CA PRO A 550 5.66 16.38 -22.35
C PRO A 550 6.36 16.65 -21.00
N VAL A 551 5.60 17.05 -19.97
CA VAL A 551 6.14 17.27 -18.63
C VAL A 551 6.58 15.96 -17.98
N ARG A 552 5.80 14.88 -18.10
CA ARG A 552 6.20 13.55 -17.62
C ARG A 552 7.49 13.07 -18.28
N ALA A 553 7.60 13.21 -19.59
CA ALA A 553 8.80 12.81 -20.32
C ALA A 553 10.03 13.59 -19.84
N LEU A 554 9.88 14.90 -19.64
CA LEU A 554 10.93 15.74 -19.07
C LEU A 554 11.34 15.28 -17.66
N LEU A 555 10.38 14.96 -16.78
CA LEU A 555 10.64 14.45 -15.43
C LEU A 555 11.38 13.09 -15.41
N ASN A 556 11.24 12.32 -16.47
CA ASN A 556 11.86 11.00 -16.62
C ASN A 556 13.21 11.06 -17.36
N GLY A 557 13.68 12.25 -17.75
CA GLY A 557 14.93 12.42 -18.52
C GLY A 557 14.78 12.18 -20.03
N ASP A 558 13.55 12.03 -20.53
CA ASP A 558 13.21 11.76 -21.94
C ASP A 558 12.68 13.01 -22.66
N GLY A 559 13.07 14.22 -22.24
CA GLY A 559 12.54 15.47 -22.78
C GLY A 559 12.78 15.66 -24.28
N GLN A 560 13.84 15.07 -24.84
CA GLN A 560 14.10 15.05 -26.29
C GLN A 560 12.99 14.35 -27.11
N ALA A 561 12.20 13.46 -26.50
CA ALA A 561 11.17 12.68 -27.20
C ALA A 561 9.90 13.49 -27.52
N TYR A 562 9.73 14.67 -26.92
CA TYR A 562 8.54 15.51 -27.07
C TYR A 562 8.93 16.92 -27.50
N THR A 563 8.17 17.47 -28.45
CA THR A 563 8.36 18.83 -28.96
C THR A 563 7.15 19.70 -28.63
N VAL A 564 7.42 20.95 -28.26
CA VAL A 564 6.40 21.96 -28.01
C VAL A 564 5.72 22.31 -29.32
N ASN A 565 4.41 22.06 -29.40
CA ASN A 565 3.63 22.38 -30.59
C ASN A 565 2.84 23.69 -30.44
N GLN A 566 2.16 24.11 -31.52
CA GLN A 566 1.40 25.35 -31.53
C GLN A 566 0.21 25.31 -30.55
N ASP A 567 -0.53 24.21 -30.53
CA ASP A 567 -1.73 24.04 -29.71
C ASP A 567 -1.42 24.18 -28.22
N MET A 568 -0.26 23.64 -27.79
CA MET A 568 0.25 23.74 -26.43
C MET A 568 0.49 25.20 -26.01
N ILE A 569 1.02 26.03 -26.91
CA ILE A 569 1.29 27.45 -26.66
C ILE A 569 0.00 28.28 -26.72
N ASP A 570 -0.91 27.95 -27.62
CA ASP A 570 -2.19 28.62 -27.76
C ASP A 570 -3.10 28.39 -26.54
N ALA A 571 -3.09 27.17 -25.98
CA ALA A 571 -3.81 26.86 -24.74
C ALA A 571 -3.31 27.68 -23.56
N VAL A 572 -1.97 27.80 -23.41
CA VAL A 572 -1.33 28.61 -22.38
C VAL A 572 -1.70 30.09 -22.54
N ASN A 573 -1.60 30.64 -23.75
CA ASN A 573 -1.94 32.04 -24.02
C ASN A 573 -3.42 32.34 -23.71
N SER A 574 -4.32 31.41 -24.07
CA SER A 574 -5.75 31.56 -23.82
C SER A 574 -6.06 31.61 -22.33
N SER A 575 -5.43 30.73 -21.56
CA SER A 575 -5.56 30.70 -20.09
C SER A 575 -5.04 31.98 -19.45
N LEU A 576 -3.84 32.43 -19.84
CA LEU A 576 -3.21 33.68 -19.36
C LEU A 576 -4.07 34.91 -19.64
N LEU A 577 -4.62 34.99 -20.86
CA LEU A 577 -5.47 36.11 -21.25
C LEU A 577 -6.73 36.17 -20.40
N LEU A 578 -7.39 35.04 -20.19
CA LEU A 578 -8.63 34.97 -19.42
C LEU A 578 -8.40 35.25 -17.93
N MET A 579 -7.32 34.75 -17.34
CA MET A 579 -6.98 35.12 -15.96
C MET A 579 -6.60 36.59 -15.84
N SER A 580 -5.90 37.16 -16.82
CA SER A 580 -5.58 38.60 -16.80
C SER A 580 -6.82 39.47 -16.98
N GLN A 581 -7.82 39.00 -17.73
CA GLN A 581 -9.06 39.73 -17.98
C GLN A 581 -9.97 39.75 -16.75
N HIS A 582 -10.01 38.66 -16.00
CA HIS A 582 -10.98 38.46 -14.92
C HIS A 582 -10.37 38.56 -13.52
N GLY A 583 -9.05 38.37 -13.41
CA GLY A 583 -8.34 38.34 -12.14
C GLY A 583 -8.18 39.70 -11.46
N SER A 584 -7.82 39.63 -10.19
CA SER A 584 -7.44 40.75 -9.36
C SER A 584 -6.24 41.50 -9.95
N ILE A 585 -6.08 42.76 -9.55
CA ILE A 585 -4.93 43.58 -9.96
C ILE A 585 -3.62 42.88 -9.57
N ALA A 586 -3.57 42.25 -8.40
CA ALA A 586 -2.40 41.52 -7.92
C ALA A 586 -2.08 40.30 -8.80
N LEU A 587 -3.10 39.54 -9.22
CA LEU A 587 -2.94 38.43 -10.14
C LEU A 587 -2.46 38.92 -11.52
N GLN A 588 -3.05 39.99 -12.06
CA GLN A 588 -2.63 40.61 -13.33
C GLN A 588 -1.15 41.04 -13.31
N GLU A 589 -0.71 41.69 -12.22
CA GLU A 589 0.67 42.13 -12.04
C GLU A 589 1.65 40.94 -11.98
N VAL A 590 1.26 39.86 -11.29
CA VAL A 590 2.08 38.64 -11.21
C VAL A 590 2.18 37.93 -12.56
N ILE A 591 1.10 37.88 -13.33
CA ILE A 591 1.10 37.35 -14.69
C ILE A 591 2.03 38.18 -15.58
N ALA A 592 1.93 39.50 -15.53
CA ALA A 592 2.79 40.39 -16.32
C ALA A 592 4.28 40.24 -15.94
N ASP A 593 4.58 40.15 -14.64
CA ASP A 593 5.94 39.97 -14.13
C ASP A 593 6.55 38.63 -14.61
N GLU A 594 5.84 37.50 -14.51
CA GLU A 594 6.38 36.23 -15.03
C GLU A 594 6.48 36.22 -16.56
N ARG A 595 5.53 36.84 -17.28
CA ARG A 595 5.61 36.94 -18.75
C ARG A 595 6.81 37.77 -19.21
N SER A 596 7.21 38.80 -18.44
CA SER A 596 8.37 39.63 -18.75
C SER A 596 9.72 38.90 -18.64
N ARG A 597 9.76 37.77 -17.91
CA ARG A 597 10.96 36.96 -17.70
C ARG A 597 11.18 35.90 -18.76
N LEU A 598 10.18 35.68 -19.63
CA LEU A 598 10.22 34.67 -20.68
C LEU A 598 10.36 35.32 -22.05
N PRO A 599 11.00 34.64 -23.03
CA PRO A 599 10.89 35.05 -24.41
C PRO A 599 9.42 34.98 -24.87
N PRO A 600 9.09 35.56 -26.04
CA PRO A 600 7.77 35.38 -26.64
C PRO A 600 7.43 33.88 -26.72
N LEU A 601 6.30 33.44 -26.15
CA LEU A 601 5.97 32.00 -26.08
C LEU A 601 5.95 31.35 -27.46
N GLN A 602 5.62 32.12 -28.49
CA GLN A 602 5.64 31.67 -29.87
C GLN A 602 7.04 31.22 -30.35
N SER A 603 8.13 31.76 -29.78
CA SER A 603 9.48 31.33 -30.11
C SER A 603 9.86 30.00 -29.47
N LEU A 604 8.98 29.41 -28.65
CA LEU A 604 9.20 28.13 -27.98
C LEU A 604 8.64 26.96 -28.79
N VAL A 605 7.79 27.23 -29.79
CA VAL A 605 7.23 26.21 -30.68
C VAL A 605 8.35 25.56 -31.50
N GLY A 606 8.35 24.23 -31.56
CA GLY A 606 9.32 23.42 -32.27
C GLY A 606 10.57 23.05 -31.45
N LEU A 607 10.68 23.54 -30.22
CA LEU A 607 11.72 23.08 -29.29
C LEU A 607 11.35 21.71 -28.71
N ASP A 608 12.33 20.83 -28.56
CA ASP A 608 12.17 19.68 -27.67
C ASP A 608 12.05 20.15 -26.20
N MET A 609 11.55 19.29 -25.31
CA MET A 609 11.29 19.71 -23.93
C MET A 609 12.56 20.08 -23.15
N ASP A 610 13.75 19.57 -23.52
CA ASP A 610 15.00 19.98 -22.86
C ASP A 610 15.46 21.35 -23.37
N ALA A 611 15.34 21.62 -24.68
CA ALA A 611 15.65 22.92 -25.27
C ALA A 611 14.65 23.99 -24.80
N PHE A 612 13.37 23.62 -24.68
CA PHE A 612 12.33 24.43 -24.06
C PHE A 612 12.69 24.77 -22.61
N LEU A 613 13.10 23.76 -21.83
CA LEU A 613 13.57 23.94 -20.45
C LEU A 613 14.74 24.92 -20.40
N ALA A 614 15.78 24.71 -21.22
CA ALA A 614 16.99 25.52 -21.23
C ALA A 614 16.73 27.00 -21.56
N ILE A 615 15.77 27.29 -22.44
CA ILE A 615 15.43 28.65 -22.88
C ILE A 615 14.52 29.36 -21.88
N THR A 616 13.54 28.64 -21.36
CA THR A 616 12.61 29.24 -20.39
C THR A 616 13.28 29.47 -19.04
N LEU A 617 14.44 28.84 -18.78
CA LEU A 617 15.08 28.76 -17.47
C LEU A 617 16.63 28.76 -17.52
N PRO A 618 17.29 29.92 -17.71
CA PRO A 618 18.74 29.98 -17.66
C PRO A 618 19.31 30.09 -16.22
N ASP A 619 20.36 29.31 -15.95
CA ASP A 619 21.29 29.28 -14.79
C ASP A 619 20.73 28.88 -13.39
N SER A 620 21.00 27.64 -12.91
CA SER A 620 21.47 27.29 -11.52
C SER A 620 21.08 25.90 -10.93
N GLN A 621 22.01 24.92 -10.97
CA GLN A 621 22.07 23.49 -10.55
C GLN A 621 20.93 22.77 -9.75
N LEU A 622 20.53 21.53 -10.12
CA LEU A 622 19.51 20.68 -9.43
C LEU A 622 19.57 19.15 -9.78
N PHE A 623 20.34 18.65 -10.75
CA PHE A 623 20.80 17.25 -10.77
C PHE A 623 22.26 17.27 -10.30
N ALA A 624 22.41 17.18 -8.98
CA ALA A 624 23.54 16.50 -8.40
C ALA A 624 23.06 15.08 -8.16
N ASP A 625 23.66 14.13 -8.87
CA ASP A 625 23.41 12.71 -8.78
C ASP A 625 23.44 12.23 -7.32
N GLY A 626 22.37 11.54 -6.90
CA GLY A 626 22.34 10.72 -5.69
C GLY A 626 22.49 9.22 -5.98
N PHE A 627 22.98 8.87 -7.17
CA PHE A 627 23.40 7.52 -7.54
C PHE A 627 24.87 7.60 -7.96
N GLU A 628 25.76 7.55 -6.98
CA GLU A 628 27.10 6.95 -7.03
C GLU A 628 27.84 7.32 -5.73
N ASP A 629 27.72 6.44 -4.73
CA ASP A 629 28.84 5.75 -4.07
C ASP A 629 28.31 4.59 -3.21
#